data_AF-A0A9P1DFH2-F1
#
_entry.id   AF-A0A9P1DFH2-F1
#
_cell.length_a   1.000
_cell.length_b   1.000
_cell.length_c   1.000
_cell.angle_alpha   90.00
_cell.angle_beta   90.00
_cell.angle_gamma   90.00
#
_symmetry.space_group_name_H-M   'P 1'
#
loop_
_entity.id
_entity.type
_entity.pdbx_description
1 polymer ?
#
loop_
_entity_poly.entity_id
_entity_poly.type
_entity_poly.pdbx_seq_one_letter_code
_entity_poly.pdbx_strand_id
1 'polypeptide(L)'
;RDVKPKNVLLSAYDEAKLADFGLALYVGRKFFSEQEMPLAGTPSFWAPELILGVEGPVHEVAFDPFKTDAYSFGVTLLLMLLGEDCADVQADDDDCTWMIPRSWQNDDQRTAELTQQVQRGRLSPEALDLLEKVMTLRQSKRSRLANPEIRQHDFFLKALNCQDLAAHLLGEASRRSISVPSPVRRSQPSHP
;
A
#
# COMPACT_ATOMS: atom_id res chain seq x y z
N ARG A 1 2.83 -7.70 0.98
CA ARG A 1 4.07 -7.73 0.18
C ARG A 1 3.82 -7.56 -1.32
N ASP A 2 2.61 -7.19 -1.75
CA ASP A 2 2.28 -6.90 -3.15
C ASP A 2 1.05 -5.96 -3.23
N VAL A 3 1.05 -4.91 -2.41
CA VAL A 3 0.00 -3.88 -2.43
C VAL A 3 0.26 -2.98 -3.63
N LYS A 4 -0.64 -3.04 -4.61
CA LYS A 4 -0.58 -2.30 -5.87
C LYS A 4 -1.96 -2.20 -6.50
N PRO A 5 -2.22 -1.27 -7.44
CA PRO A 5 -3.55 -1.10 -8.05
C PRO A 5 -4.12 -2.38 -8.66
N LYS A 6 -3.29 -3.19 -9.33
CA LYS A 6 -3.72 -4.46 -9.95
C LYS A 6 -4.33 -5.46 -8.95
N ASN A 7 -3.97 -5.37 -7.67
CA ASN A 7 -4.45 -6.26 -6.62
C ASN A 7 -5.58 -5.63 -5.79
N VAL A 8 -6.08 -4.44 -6.18
CA VAL A 8 -7.25 -3.81 -5.58
C VAL A 8 -8.42 -3.91 -6.57
N LEU A 9 -9.38 -4.78 -6.25
CA LEU A 9 -10.57 -5.00 -7.05
C LEU A 9 -11.72 -4.14 -6.56
N LEU A 10 -12.63 -3.75 -7.45
CA LEU A 10 -13.87 -3.07 -7.10
C LEU A 10 -15.03 -4.06 -7.12
N SER A 11 -15.86 -4.02 -6.08
CA SER A 11 -17.13 -4.75 -6.04
C SER A 11 -18.19 -4.04 -6.89
N ALA A 12 -19.35 -4.70 -7.09
CA ALA A 12 -20.50 -4.08 -7.75
C ALA A 12 -21.11 -2.90 -6.96
N TYR A 13 -20.62 -2.64 -5.74
CA TYR A 13 -21.04 -1.56 -4.86
C TYR A 13 -19.94 -0.50 -4.70
N ASP A 14 -18.98 -0.43 -5.62
CA ASP A 14 -17.83 0.47 -5.60
C ASP A 14 -16.94 0.33 -4.34
N GLU A 15 -16.90 -0.87 -3.76
CA GLU A 15 -16.05 -1.17 -2.61
C GLU A 15 -14.72 -1.76 -3.07
N ALA A 16 -13.62 -1.17 -2.58
CA ALA A 16 -12.28 -1.72 -2.79
C ALA A 16 -12.08 -3.01 -1.97
N LYS A 17 -11.59 -4.07 -2.62
CA LYS A 17 -11.25 -5.35 -2.01
C LYS A 17 -9.84 -5.75 -2.42
N LEU A 18 -9.02 -6.13 -1.44
CA LEU A 18 -7.70 -6.67 -1.71
C LEU A 18 -7.82 -8.10 -2.26
N ALA A 19 -7.06 -8.38 -3.31
CA ALA A 19 -6.94 -9.69 -3.93
C ALA A 19 -5.47 -10.14 -3.95
N ASP A 20 -5.26 -11.36 -4.45
CA ASP A 20 -3.95 -11.99 -4.63
C ASP A 20 -3.09 -12.07 -3.35
N PHE A 21 -3.41 -13.05 -2.52
CA PHE A 21 -2.66 -13.36 -1.30
C PHE A 21 -1.52 -14.37 -1.55
N GLY A 22 -1.14 -14.63 -2.81
CA GLY A 22 -0.11 -15.63 -3.14
C GLY A 22 1.27 -15.32 -2.53
N LEU A 23 1.51 -14.06 -2.20
CA LEU A 23 2.74 -13.57 -1.56
C LEU A 23 2.56 -13.22 -0.07
N ALA A 24 1.40 -13.51 0.51
CA ALA A 24 1.16 -13.29 1.93
C ALA A 24 2.02 -14.25 2.78
N LEU A 25 2.54 -13.74 3.89
CA LEU A 25 3.29 -14.54 4.87
C LEU A 25 2.60 -14.48 6.22
N TYR A 26 2.59 -15.60 6.93
CA TYR A 26 2.18 -15.63 8.32
C TYR A 26 3.28 -15.00 9.19
N VAL A 27 2.97 -13.84 9.78
CA VAL A 27 3.85 -13.19 10.75
C VAL A 27 3.50 -13.73 12.13
N GLY A 28 4.37 -14.58 12.69
CA GLY A 28 4.23 -15.08 14.06
C GLY A 28 4.51 -14.01 15.11
N ARG A 29 4.77 -14.42 16.36
CA ARG A 29 5.12 -13.49 17.46
C ARG A 29 6.53 -12.88 17.35
N LYS A 30 7.40 -13.43 16.49
CA LYS A 30 8.74 -12.89 16.23
C LYS A 30 8.74 -12.20 14.87
N PHE A 31 9.32 -11.00 14.82
CA PHE A 31 9.62 -10.33 13.55
C PHE A 31 10.61 -11.19 12.75
N PHE A 32 10.47 -11.19 11.43
CA PHE A 32 11.41 -11.87 10.54
C PHE A 32 12.80 -11.25 10.74
N SER A 33 13.84 -12.07 10.80
CA SER A 33 15.18 -11.58 10.44
C SER A 33 15.19 -11.22 8.96
N GLU A 34 16.06 -10.28 8.54
CA GLU A 34 16.17 -9.90 7.12
C GLU A 34 16.38 -11.11 6.20
N GLN A 35 17.09 -12.13 6.69
CA GLN A 35 17.40 -13.37 5.97
C GLN A 35 16.19 -14.29 5.76
N GLU A 36 15.09 -14.09 6.51
CA GLU A 36 13.88 -14.93 6.43
C GLU A 36 12.81 -14.35 5.51
N MET A 37 13.01 -13.14 4.96
CA MET A 37 12.06 -12.50 4.06
C MET A 37 12.47 -12.66 2.59
N PRO A 38 11.78 -13.49 1.79
CA PRO A 38 12.08 -13.60 0.37
C PRO A 38 11.80 -12.27 -0.35
N LEU A 39 12.68 -11.87 -1.26
CA LEU A 39 12.41 -10.76 -2.17
C LEU A 39 11.30 -11.18 -3.14
N ALA A 40 10.11 -10.59 -2.99
CA ALA A 40 8.96 -10.89 -3.84
C ALA A 40 8.02 -9.68 -3.93
N GLY A 41 7.10 -9.71 -4.90
CA GLY A 41 6.19 -8.62 -5.19
C GLY A 41 6.61 -7.86 -6.45
N THR A 42 6.01 -6.70 -6.67
CA THR A 42 6.27 -5.89 -7.86
C THR A 42 7.34 -4.83 -7.57
N PRO A 43 8.47 -4.82 -8.28
CA PRO A 43 9.61 -3.94 -8.01
C PRO A 43 9.25 -2.45 -7.82
N SER A 44 8.41 -1.88 -8.69
CA SER A 44 7.95 -0.48 -8.63
C SER A 44 7.26 -0.08 -7.31
N PHE A 45 6.80 -1.05 -6.52
CA PHE A 45 6.06 -0.84 -5.26
C PHE A 45 6.86 -1.29 -4.02
N TRP A 46 8.10 -1.73 -4.19
CA TRP A 46 8.93 -2.18 -3.09
C TRP A 46 9.28 -1.05 -2.12
N ALA A 47 9.39 -1.41 -0.85
CA ALA A 47 9.94 -0.50 0.14
C ALA A 47 11.48 -0.47 0.06
N PRO A 48 12.14 0.64 0.45
CA PRO A 48 13.59 0.77 0.37
C PRO A 48 14.33 -0.38 1.05
N GLU A 49 13.82 -0.86 2.19
CA GLU A 49 14.44 -1.95 2.94
C GLU A 49 14.45 -3.31 2.20
N LEU A 50 13.61 -3.51 1.18
CA LEU A 50 13.64 -4.71 0.35
C LEU A 50 14.77 -4.66 -0.70
N ILE A 51 15.27 -3.47 -1.03
CA ILE A 51 16.28 -3.25 -2.07
C ILE A 51 17.65 -2.98 -1.44
N LEU A 52 17.68 -2.12 -0.42
CA LEU A 52 18.89 -1.62 0.23
C LEU A 52 19.22 -2.35 1.53
N GLY A 53 18.30 -3.19 2.04
CA GLY A 53 18.36 -3.72 3.40
C GLY A 53 17.91 -2.70 4.44
N VAL A 54 17.82 -3.12 5.69
CA VAL A 54 17.43 -2.28 6.82
C VAL A 54 18.64 -1.50 7.33
N GLU A 55 18.50 -0.19 7.50
CA GLU A 55 19.59 0.67 8.01
C GLU A 55 19.82 0.44 9.52
N GLY A 56 21.03 0.01 9.89
CA GLY A 56 21.51 -0.13 11.26
C GLY A 56 22.34 -1.40 11.45
N PRO A 57 22.88 -1.67 12.64
CA PRO A 57 23.51 -2.96 12.91
C PRO A 57 22.50 -4.07 12.66
N VAL A 58 22.85 -5.09 11.87
CA VAL A 58 22.00 -6.23 11.48
C VAL A 58 21.33 -6.92 12.69
N HIS A 59 21.92 -6.77 13.88
CA HIS A 59 21.42 -7.34 15.13
C HIS A 59 20.45 -6.44 15.92
N GLU A 60 20.26 -5.18 15.55
CA GLU A 60 19.49 -4.20 16.34
C GLU A 60 18.22 -3.71 15.63
N VAL A 61 18.10 -3.87 14.31
CA VAL A 61 16.93 -3.37 13.57
C VAL A 61 16.09 -4.53 13.06
N ALA A 62 14.92 -4.71 13.69
CA ALA A 62 13.96 -5.72 13.30
C ALA A 62 13.23 -5.28 12.03
N PHE A 63 13.30 -6.13 11.00
CA PHE A 63 12.50 -5.98 9.79
C PHE A 63 11.00 -6.07 10.13
N ASP A 64 10.24 -5.06 9.73
CA ASP A 64 8.80 -4.97 9.99
C ASP A 64 7.96 -5.11 8.70
N PRO A 65 7.44 -6.33 8.38
CA PRO A 65 6.70 -6.56 7.14
C PRO A 65 5.45 -5.68 7.01
N PHE A 66 4.84 -5.26 8.12
CA PHE A 66 3.66 -4.40 8.10
C PHE A 66 4.00 -2.96 7.67
N LYS A 67 5.22 -2.51 7.95
CA LYS A 67 5.72 -1.21 7.48
C LYS A 67 6.16 -1.26 6.02
N THR A 68 6.65 -2.41 5.55
CA THR A 68 6.86 -2.63 4.11
C THR A 68 5.53 -2.51 3.35
N ASP A 69 4.46 -3.13 3.85
CA ASP A 69 3.12 -2.97 3.26
C ASP A 69 2.59 -1.54 3.32
N ALA A 70 2.90 -0.80 4.39
CA ALA A 70 2.55 0.62 4.50
C ALA A 70 3.23 1.48 3.40
N TYR A 71 4.48 1.18 3.06
CA TYR A 71 5.18 1.88 1.98
C TYR A 71 4.57 1.57 0.61
N SER A 72 4.32 0.29 0.31
CA SER A 72 3.67 -0.12 -0.94
C SER A 72 2.26 0.49 -1.08
N PHE A 73 1.53 0.61 0.04
CA PHE A 73 0.28 1.38 0.10
C PHE A 73 0.51 2.86 -0.26
N GLY A 74 1.54 3.50 0.31
CA GLY A 74 1.88 4.89 0.00
C GLY A 74 2.21 5.11 -1.48
N VAL A 75 3.02 4.23 -2.10
CA VAL A 75 3.32 4.28 -3.54
C VAL A 75 2.03 4.12 -4.36
N THR A 76 1.16 3.18 -3.98
CA THR A 76 -0.14 2.97 -4.63
C THR A 76 -1.02 4.20 -4.53
N LEU A 77 -1.09 4.82 -3.35
CA LEU A 77 -1.87 6.04 -3.12
C LEU A 77 -1.32 7.21 -3.94
N LEU A 78 0.01 7.41 -3.95
CA LEU A 78 0.65 8.48 -4.71
C LEU A 78 0.35 8.35 -6.22
N LEU A 79 0.43 7.13 -6.75
CA LEU A 79 0.11 6.84 -8.15
C LEU A 79 -1.36 7.19 -8.47
N MET A 80 -2.30 6.84 -7.59
CA MET A 80 -3.71 7.20 -7.76
C MET A 80 -3.97 8.71 -7.68
N LEU A 81 -3.26 9.42 -6.80
CA LEU A 81 -3.44 10.86 -6.60
C LEU A 81 -2.86 11.69 -7.75
N LEU A 82 -1.69 11.29 -8.27
CA LEU A 82 -0.99 12.05 -9.31
C LEU A 82 -1.31 11.57 -10.72
N GLY A 83 -1.72 10.30 -10.89
CA GLY A 83 -1.93 9.68 -12.20
C GLY A 83 -0.63 9.45 -12.98
N GLU A 84 0.51 9.44 -12.29
CA GLU A 84 1.86 9.29 -12.87
C GLU A 84 2.53 8.04 -12.30
N ASP A 85 3.40 7.43 -13.10
CA ASP A 85 4.25 6.34 -12.64
C ASP A 85 5.17 6.84 -11.51
N CYS A 86 5.07 6.20 -10.35
CA CYS A 86 5.86 6.52 -9.17
C CYS A 86 7.14 5.68 -9.12
N ALA A 87 7.71 5.38 -10.29
CA ALA A 87 8.81 4.47 -10.46
C ALA A 87 9.80 4.97 -11.52
N ASP A 88 11.08 4.76 -11.26
CA ASP A 88 12.16 5.09 -12.17
C ASP A 88 12.51 3.86 -13.02
N VAL A 89 12.76 4.08 -14.30
CA VAL A 89 13.22 3.06 -15.23
C VAL A 89 14.73 2.92 -15.08
N GLN A 90 15.19 1.70 -14.81
CA GLN A 90 16.60 1.32 -14.76
C GLN A 90 16.87 0.30 -15.85
N ALA A 91 18.02 0.40 -16.49
CA ALA A 91 18.55 -0.61 -17.40
C ALA A 91 19.83 -1.19 -16.78
N ASP A 92 19.99 -2.50 -16.87
CA ASP A 92 21.27 -3.14 -16.55
C ASP A 92 22.18 -3.21 -17.79
N ASP A 93 23.40 -3.72 -17.59
CA ASP A 93 24.40 -3.86 -18.65
C ASP A 93 23.98 -4.81 -19.79
N ASP A 94 22.92 -5.61 -19.58
CA ASP A 94 22.35 -6.55 -20.55
C ASP A 94 21.08 -6.00 -21.25
N ASP A 95 20.86 -4.68 -21.21
CA ASP A 95 19.69 -3.98 -21.76
C ASP A 95 18.34 -4.43 -21.15
N CYS A 96 18.35 -5.17 -20.04
CA CYS A 96 17.12 -5.53 -19.36
C CYS A 96 16.60 -4.30 -18.61
N THR A 97 15.36 -3.92 -18.91
CA THR A 97 14.70 -2.75 -18.33
C THR A 97 13.80 -3.16 -17.17
N TRP A 98 13.99 -2.51 -16.03
CA TRP A 98 13.27 -2.77 -14.79
C TRP A 98 12.76 -1.45 -14.20
N MET A 99 11.61 -1.47 -13.55
CA MET A 99 11.07 -0.29 -12.87
C MET A 99 11.29 -0.43 -11.37
N ILE A 100 12.00 0.50 -10.75
CA ILE A 100 12.19 0.57 -9.29
C ILE A 100 11.32 1.68 -8.71
N PRO A 101 10.98 1.65 -7.41
CA PRO A 101 10.28 2.76 -6.77
C PRO A 101 11.09 4.04 -6.97
N ARG A 102 10.39 5.17 -7.10
CA ARG A 102 11.04 6.46 -7.32
C ARG A 102 12.16 6.71 -6.29
N SER A 103 13.35 6.97 -6.80
CA SER A 103 14.57 7.01 -6.01
C SER A 103 14.78 8.39 -5.39
N TRP A 104 14.21 8.60 -4.21
CA TRP A 104 14.59 9.73 -3.35
C TRP A 104 15.85 9.41 -2.55
N GLN A 105 16.82 10.31 -2.57
CA GLN A 105 18.08 10.16 -1.83
C GLN A 105 17.87 10.22 -0.32
N ASN A 106 16.87 10.99 0.13
CA ASN A 106 16.52 11.14 1.54
C ASN A 106 15.07 11.61 1.70
N ASP A 107 14.58 11.59 2.94
CA ASP A 107 13.23 12.03 3.28
C ASP A 107 13.00 13.51 2.94
N ASP A 108 14.01 14.39 3.09
CA ASP A 108 13.89 15.83 2.82
C ASP A 108 13.64 16.11 1.33
N GLN A 109 14.35 15.40 0.44
CA GLN A 109 14.15 15.50 -1.01
C GLN A 109 12.74 15.05 -1.40
N ARG A 110 12.28 13.92 -0.85
CA ARG A 110 10.89 13.45 -1.08
C ARG A 110 9.89 14.49 -0.62
N THR A 111 10.04 15.00 0.61
CA THR A 111 9.12 15.99 1.18
C THR A 111 9.12 17.28 0.35
N ALA A 112 10.27 17.78 -0.09
CA ALA A 112 10.36 18.97 -0.93
C ALA A 112 9.61 18.78 -2.27
N GLU A 113 9.78 17.60 -2.90
CA GLU A 113 9.12 17.29 -4.16
C GLU A 113 7.60 17.17 -4.00
N LEU A 114 7.12 16.43 -2.99
CA LEU A 114 5.69 16.28 -2.72
C LEU A 114 5.06 17.63 -2.30
N THR A 115 5.80 18.46 -1.57
CA THR A 115 5.38 19.84 -1.24
C THR A 115 5.19 20.67 -2.50
N GLN A 116 6.05 20.50 -3.51
CA GLN A 116 5.86 21.16 -4.81
C GLN A 116 4.55 20.72 -5.48
N GLN A 117 4.15 19.46 -5.36
CA GLN A 117 2.86 18.99 -5.88
C GLN A 117 1.67 19.59 -5.12
N VAL A 118 1.80 19.83 -3.81
CA VAL A 118 0.80 20.58 -3.02
C VAL A 118 0.70 22.03 -3.50
N GLN A 119 1.84 22.70 -3.70
CA GLN A 119 1.87 24.08 -4.21
C GLN A 119 1.25 24.21 -5.62
N ARG A 120 1.37 23.16 -6.44
CA ARG A 120 0.72 23.07 -7.76
C ARG A 120 -0.77 22.69 -7.69
N GLY A 121 -1.31 22.44 -6.50
CA GLY A 121 -2.70 22.04 -6.29
C GLY A 121 -3.02 20.60 -6.73
N ARG A 122 -2.00 19.76 -6.95
CA ARG A 122 -2.17 18.35 -7.34
C ARG A 122 -2.35 17.42 -6.14
N LEU A 123 -1.79 17.79 -4.99
CA LEU A 123 -1.96 17.09 -3.72
C LEU A 123 -2.58 18.02 -2.68
N SER A 124 -3.40 17.47 -1.78
CA SER A 124 -3.82 18.20 -0.59
C SER A 124 -2.73 18.14 0.49
N PRO A 125 -2.70 19.12 1.42
CA PRO A 125 -1.82 19.07 2.59
C PRO A 125 -2.02 17.79 3.42
N GLU A 126 -3.27 17.31 3.55
CA GLU A 126 -3.57 16.07 4.27
C GLU A 126 -3.01 14.83 3.55
N ALA A 127 -3.01 14.83 2.21
CA ALA A 127 -2.42 13.75 1.44
C ALA A 127 -0.89 13.70 1.64
N LEU A 128 -0.23 14.86 1.60
CA LEU A 128 1.20 14.97 1.90
C LEU A 128 1.50 14.43 3.30
N ASP A 129 0.77 14.91 4.31
CA ASP A 129 0.97 14.53 5.72
C ASP A 129 0.76 13.01 5.95
N LEU A 130 -0.17 12.37 5.23
CA LEU A 130 -0.33 10.92 5.25
C LEU A 130 0.84 10.21 4.58
N LEU A 131 1.22 10.64 3.37
CA LEU A 131 2.32 10.07 2.59
C LEU A 131 3.64 10.15 3.37
N GLU A 132 3.90 11.24 4.10
CA GLU A 132 5.10 11.38 4.93
C GLU A 132 5.19 10.31 6.02
N LYS A 133 4.06 9.94 6.64
CA LYS A 133 4.02 8.90 7.68
C LYS A 133 4.17 7.49 7.15
N VAL A 134 3.65 7.20 5.96
CA VAL A 134 3.63 5.83 5.40
C VAL A 134 4.75 5.57 4.39
N MET A 135 5.35 6.61 3.81
CA MET A 135 6.43 6.49 2.82
C MET A 135 7.80 6.92 3.34
N THR A 136 7.96 7.17 4.65
CA THR A 136 9.29 7.45 5.24
C THR A 136 10.29 6.36 4.82
N LEU A 137 11.46 6.77 4.33
CA LEU A 137 12.44 5.83 3.77
C LEU A 137 12.95 4.89 4.86
N ARG A 138 13.22 5.43 6.05
CA ARG A 138 13.59 4.64 7.23
C ARG A 138 12.39 3.92 7.82
N GLN A 139 12.41 2.58 7.74
CA GLN A 139 11.35 1.73 8.29
C GLN A 139 11.12 1.98 9.79
N SER A 140 12.15 2.27 10.59
CA SER A 140 12.00 2.54 12.02
C SER A 140 11.11 3.77 12.31
N LYS A 141 11.14 4.78 11.45
CA LYS A 141 10.36 6.02 11.56
C LYS A 141 8.99 5.94 10.89
N ARG A 142 8.79 4.99 9.98
CA ARG A 142 7.53 4.79 9.23
C ARG A 142 6.41 4.28 10.14
N SER A 143 5.19 4.78 10.00
CA SER A 143 4.01 4.24 10.70
C SER A 143 3.48 2.97 10.04
N ARG A 144 2.80 2.11 10.81
CA ARG A 144 2.01 1.00 10.25
C ARG A 144 0.61 1.49 9.88
N LEU A 145 0.00 0.88 8.86
CA LEU A 145 -1.39 1.18 8.48
C LEU A 145 -2.41 0.89 9.60
N ALA A 146 -2.08 -0.05 10.49
CA ALA A 146 -2.94 -0.41 11.63
C ALA A 146 -2.92 0.65 12.75
N ASN A 147 -1.94 1.56 12.74
CA ASN A 147 -1.81 2.54 13.80
C ASN A 147 -2.99 3.53 13.78
N PRO A 148 -3.51 3.97 14.95
CA PRO A 148 -4.66 4.87 15.02
C PRO A 148 -4.46 6.19 14.27
N GLU A 149 -3.26 6.77 14.28
CA GLU A 149 -2.96 8.02 13.57
C GLU A 149 -3.06 7.89 12.05
N ILE A 150 -2.91 6.67 11.51
CA ILE A 150 -3.10 6.40 10.08
C ILE A 150 -4.56 6.08 9.80
N ARG A 151 -5.20 5.25 10.63
CA ARG A 151 -6.60 4.84 10.43
C ARG A 151 -7.59 5.98 10.58
N GLN A 152 -7.30 6.96 11.42
CA GLN A 152 -8.14 8.13 11.67
C GLN A 152 -7.52 9.41 11.10
N HIS A 153 -6.71 9.27 10.04
CA HIS A 153 -6.04 10.42 9.43
C HIS A 153 -7.04 11.34 8.74
N ASP A 154 -6.82 12.65 8.86
CA ASP A 154 -7.65 13.71 8.26
C ASP A 154 -7.86 13.53 6.75
N PHE A 155 -6.86 12.98 6.05
CA PHE A 155 -6.96 12.65 4.63
C PHE A 155 -8.21 11.82 4.33
N PHE A 156 -8.46 10.76 5.12
CA PHE A 156 -9.63 9.90 4.93
C PHE A 156 -10.90 10.53 5.50
N LEU A 157 -10.82 11.09 6.71
CA LEU A 157 -11.99 11.63 7.41
C LEU A 157 -12.62 12.80 6.67
N LYS A 158 -11.80 13.73 6.14
CA LYS A 158 -12.27 14.86 5.34
C LYS A 158 -12.75 14.41 3.96
N ALA A 159 -12.01 13.54 3.28
CA ALA A 159 -12.36 13.08 1.93
C ALA A 159 -13.68 12.29 1.90
N LEU A 160 -13.92 11.45 2.92
CA LEU A 160 -15.13 10.65 3.05
C LEU A 160 -16.22 11.32 3.90
N ASN A 161 -15.93 12.51 4.44
CA ASN A 161 -16.81 13.24 5.35
C ASN A 161 -17.36 12.35 6.49
N CYS A 162 -16.45 11.65 7.17
CA CYS A 162 -16.78 10.71 8.25
C CYS A 162 -15.94 10.99 9.50
N GLN A 163 -16.41 10.49 10.66
CA GLN A 163 -15.71 10.64 11.94
C GLN A 163 -14.91 9.40 12.33
N ASP A 164 -15.27 8.25 11.78
CA ASP A 164 -14.57 6.98 12.01
C ASP A 164 -14.51 6.19 10.71
N LEU A 165 -13.29 6.00 10.20
CA LEU A 165 -13.07 5.35 8.92
C LEU A 165 -13.54 3.89 8.92
N ALA A 166 -13.33 3.17 10.01
CA ALA A 166 -13.64 1.75 10.09
C ALA A 166 -15.15 1.52 10.15
N ALA A 167 -15.87 2.29 10.95
CA ALA A 167 -17.31 2.27 11.06
C ALA A 167 -17.96 2.67 9.73
N HIS A 168 -17.40 3.66 9.03
CA HIS A 168 -17.87 4.07 7.71
C HIS A 168 -17.70 2.94 6.68
N LEU A 169 -16.47 2.44 6.49
CA LEU A 169 -16.19 1.43 5.46
C LEU A 169 -16.79 0.04 5.77
N LEU A 170 -16.67 -0.43 7.01
CA LEU A 170 -17.13 -1.78 7.39
C LEU A 170 -18.62 -1.82 7.72
N GLY A 171 -19.18 -0.73 8.24
CA GLY A 171 -20.61 -0.63 8.52
C GLY A 171 -21.45 -0.69 7.25
N GLU A 172 -21.01 -0.01 6.19
CA GLU A 172 -21.67 -0.06 4.89
C GLU A 172 -21.55 -1.45 4.23
N ALA A 173 -20.35 -2.02 4.21
CA ALA A 173 -20.11 -3.35 3.63
C ALA A 173 -20.94 -4.44 4.33
N SER A 174 -21.02 -4.40 5.67
CA SER A 174 -21.79 -5.36 6.45
C SER A 174 -23.28 -5.32 6.12
N ARG A 175 -23.88 -4.11 6.05
CA ARG A 175 -25.31 -3.94 5.70
C ARG A 175 -25.64 -4.46 4.31
N ARG A 176 -24.73 -4.37 3.35
CA ARG A 176 -24.94 -4.77 1.94
C ARG A 176 -24.65 -6.25 1.67
N SER A 177 -23.82 -6.90 2.48
CA SER A 177 -23.56 -8.34 2.37
C SER A 177 -24.79 -9.23 2.63
N ILE A 178 -25.81 -8.69 3.29
CA ILE A 178 -27.04 -9.41 3.65
C ILE A 178 -28.03 -9.52 2.46
N SER A 179 -27.86 -8.72 1.40
CA SER A 179 -28.81 -8.64 0.28
C SER A 179 -28.42 -9.45 -0.96
N VAL A 180 -27.38 -10.29 -0.92
CA VAL A 180 -27.00 -11.12 -2.07
C VAL A 180 -28.09 -12.17 -2.31
N PRO A 181 -28.80 -12.17 -3.46
CA PRO A 181 -29.78 -13.20 -3.76
C PRO A 181 -29.06 -14.54 -3.91
N SER A 182 -29.63 -15.60 -3.33
CA SER A 182 -29.10 -16.95 -3.50
C SER A 182 -28.94 -17.27 -5.00
N PRO A 183 -27.85 -17.94 -5.41
CA PRO A 183 -27.65 -18.28 -6.80
C PRO A 183 -28.82 -19.14 -7.28
N VAL A 184 -29.48 -18.69 -8.36
CA VAL A 184 -30.55 -19.42 -9.02
C VAL A 184 -30.00 -20.80 -9.39
N ARG A 185 -30.57 -21.84 -8.77
CA ARG A 185 -30.24 -23.24 -9.00
C ARG A 185 -30.52 -23.52 -10.49
N ARG A 186 -29.47 -23.58 -11.33
CA ARG A 186 -29.62 -24.06 -12.71
C ARG A 186 -30.12 -25.50 -12.62
N SER A 187 -31.34 -25.74 -13.10
CA SER A 187 -31.86 -27.07 -13.35
C SER A 187 -30.91 -27.78 -14.31
N GLN A 188 -30.39 -28.94 -13.89
CA GLN A 188 -29.66 -29.82 -14.80
C GLN A 188 -30.62 -30.31 -15.89
N PRO A 189 -30.18 -30.37 -17.17
CA PRO A 189 -30.97 -31.02 -18.20
C PRO A 189 -30.93 -32.54 -17.96
N SER A 190 -32.11 -33.13 -17.85
CA SER A 190 -32.30 -34.59 -17.92
C SER A 190 -31.85 -35.06 -19.30
N HIS A 191 -30.79 -35.85 -19.36
CA HIS A 191 -30.41 -36.55 -20.59
C HIS A 191 -31.32 -37.77 -20.82
N PRO A 192 -31.66 -38.07 -22.09
CA PRO A 192 -32.48 -39.22 -22.49
C PRO A 192 -31.73 -40.56 -22.37
#